data_AF-A0A9R0Y0I4-F1
#
_entry.id   AF-A0A9R0Y0I4-F1
#
_cell.length_a   1.000
_cell.length_b   1.000
_cell.length_c   1.000
_cell.angle_alpha   90.00
_cell.angle_beta   90.00
_cell.angle_gamma   90.00
#
_symmetry.space_group_name_H-M   'P 1'
#
loop_
_entity.id
_entity.type
_entity.pdbx_description
1 polymer ?
#
loop_
_entity_poly.entity_id
_entity_poly.type
_entity_poly.pdbx_seq_one_letter_code
_entity_poly.pdbx_strand_id
1 'polypeptide(L)'
;MAPTSKMALGIKRASRSHTYHRRGLWAIKAKHGGAFPKAEKPAAVAEPKFYPADDVKPRTASTRKPKPTKLRSTITPGTVLILLAGRYMGKRVVFLKQLKSGLLLISGLSRSMVCQFAG
;
A
#
# COMPACT_ATOMS: atom_id res chain seq x y z
N MET A 1 -2.68 -31.97 -3.81
CA MET A 1 -3.26 -31.03 -2.81
C MET A 1 -2.16 -30.13 -2.28
N ALA A 2 -2.09 -28.88 -2.74
CA ALA A 2 -1.09 -27.91 -2.25
C ALA A 2 -1.41 -27.53 -0.79
N PRO A 3 -0.42 -27.31 0.09
CA PRO A 3 -0.67 -26.87 1.46
C PRO A 3 -1.38 -25.51 1.37
N THR A 4 -2.65 -25.49 1.76
CA THR A 4 -3.58 -24.36 1.69
C THR A 4 -2.87 -23.04 1.98
N SER A 5 -2.58 -22.32 0.90
CA SER A 5 -1.82 -21.08 0.88
C SER A 5 -2.42 -20.09 1.87
N LYS A 6 -1.73 -19.89 3.00
CA LYS A 6 -1.87 -18.75 3.93
C LYS A 6 -3.29 -18.17 3.97
N MET A 7 -4.17 -18.90 4.67
CA MET A 7 -5.53 -18.59 5.13
C MET A 7 -6.29 -17.42 4.47
N ALA A 8 -7.55 -17.68 4.09
CA ALA A 8 -8.47 -16.72 3.47
C ALA A 8 -8.49 -15.34 4.16
N LEU A 9 -8.80 -14.30 3.38
CA LEU A 9 -8.89 -12.90 3.82
C LEU A 9 -9.75 -12.77 5.08
N GLY A 10 -9.11 -12.49 6.22
CA GLY A 10 -9.76 -12.35 7.52
C GLY A 10 -9.11 -13.16 8.64
N ILE A 11 -8.35 -14.21 8.31
CA ILE A 11 -7.68 -15.06 9.30
C ILE A 11 -6.19 -14.68 9.38
N LYS A 12 -5.73 -14.30 10.58
CA LYS A 12 -4.35 -13.85 10.81
C LYS A 12 -3.37 -15.00 10.58
N ARG A 13 -2.30 -14.74 9.81
CA ARG A 13 -1.20 -15.69 9.53
C ARG A 13 -0.52 -16.26 10.79
N ALA A 14 -0.52 -15.50 11.88
CA ALA A 14 -0.07 -15.95 13.19
C ALA A 14 -1.26 -15.96 14.16
N SER A 15 -1.37 -17.02 14.95
CA SER A 15 -2.40 -17.12 16.00
C SER A 15 -2.29 -15.98 17.01
N ARG A 16 -3.41 -15.67 17.68
CA ARG A 16 -3.46 -14.67 18.75
C ARG A 16 -2.46 -15.01 19.87
N SER A 17 -2.29 -16.30 20.20
CA SER A 17 -1.32 -16.77 21.21
C SER A 17 0.13 -16.54 20.81
N HIS A 18 0.51 -16.86 19.57
CA HIS A 18 1.87 -16.61 19.07
C HIS A 18 2.20 -15.10 19.10
N THR A 19 1.23 -14.26 18.77
CA THR A 19 1.39 -12.79 18.84
C THR A 19 1.46 -12.30 20.29
N TYR A 20 0.73 -12.95 21.21
CA TYR A 20 0.73 -12.68 22.65
C TYR A 20 2.10 -12.93 23.30
N HIS A 21 2.77 -14.04 22.92
CA HIS A 21 4.12 -14.34 23.36
C HIS A 21 5.17 -13.45 22.68
N ARG A 22 5.11 -13.28 21.34
CA ARG A 22 6.07 -12.45 20.60
C ARG A 22 6.09 -10.99 21.08
N ARG A 23 4.94 -10.41 21.41
CA ARG A 23 4.85 -9.02 21.89
C ARG A 23 5.20 -8.87 23.37
N GLY A 24 5.51 -9.95 24.09
CA GLY A 24 5.79 -9.90 25.53
C GLY A 24 4.60 -9.46 26.39
N LEU A 25 3.38 -9.47 25.84
CA LEU A 25 2.16 -9.04 26.53
C LEU A 25 1.87 -9.91 27.76
N TRP A 26 2.27 -11.19 27.71
CA TRP A 26 2.24 -12.09 28.85
C TRP A 26 3.09 -11.58 30.02
N ALA A 27 4.29 -11.08 29.74
CA ALA A 27 5.21 -10.57 30.76
C ALA A 27 4.72 -9.24 31.34
N ILE A 28 4.14 -8.36 30.51
CA ILE A 28 3.52 -7.12 30.97
C ILE A 28 2.33 -7.44 31.88
N LYS A 29 1.46 -8.37 31.47
CA LYS A 29 0.30 -8.79 32.27
C LYS A 29 0.71 -9.45 33.59
N ALA A 30 1.79 -10.24 33.59
CA ALA A 30 2.34 -10.85 34.80
C ALA A 30 2.88 -9.79 35.78
N LYS A 31 3.58 -8.76 35.28
CA LYS A 31 4.12 -7.67 36.10
C LYS A 31 3.05 -6.78 36.74
N HIS A 32 1.87 -6.69 36.12
CA HIS A 32 0.75 -5.87 36.59
C HIS A 32 -0.39 -6.71 37.21
N GLY A 33 -0.05 -7.83 37.86
CA GLY A 33 -1.00 -8.60 38.67
C GLY A 33 -2.17 -9.22 37.89
N GLY A 34 -1.98 -9.51 36.60
CA GLY A 34 -3.01 -10.07 35.74
C GLY A 34 -3.84 -9.03 34.97
N ALA A 35 -3.63 -7.72 35.20
CA ALA A 35 -4.27 -6.64 34.45
C ALA A 35 -3.30 -5.98 33.46
N PHE A 36 -3.83 -5.40 32.37
CA PHE A 36 -3.02 -4.52 31.51
C PHE A 36 -3.05 -3.10 32.07
N PRO A 37 -1.94 -2.34 31.98
CA PRO A 37 -1.90 -0.96 32.45
C PRO A 37 -2.92 -0.12 31.68
N LYS A 38 -3.80 0.57 32.41
CA LYS A 38 -4.82 1.44 31.84
C LYS A 38 -4.23 2.85 31.76
N ALA A 39 -4.10 3.39 30.56
CA ALA A 39 -3.69 4.78 30.39
C ALA A 39 -4.81 5.68 30.93
N GLU A 40 -4.48 6.52 31.90
CA GLU A 40 -5.37 7.60 32.34
C GLU A 40 -5.56 8.59 31.18
N LYS A 41 -6.80 9.05 31.02
CA LYS A 41 -7.19 9.93 29.91
C LYS A 41 -6.48 11.28 30.13
N PRO A 42 -5.65 11.78 29.19
CA PRO A 42 -4.99 13.07 29.38
C PRO A 42 -6.06 14.16 29.54
N ALA A 43 -5.88 15.03 30.54
CA ALA A 43 -6.76 16.16 30.78
C ALA A 43 -6.80 17.07 29.54
N ALA A 44 -8.00 17.54 29.19
CA ALA A 44 -8.21 18.39 28.02
C ALA A 44 -7.39 19.69 28.18
N VAL A 45 -6.47 19.93 27.26
CA VAL A 45 -5.70 21.18 27.17
C VAL A 45 -6.69 22.30 26.78
N ALA A 46 -6.70 23.41 27.53
CA ALA A 46 -7.58 24.54 27.26
C ALA A 46 -7.32 25.12 25.87
N GLU A 47 -8.31 25.05 25.00
CA GLU A 47 -8.25 25.54 23.61
C GLU A 47 -8.48 27.06 23.55
N PRO A 48 -7.74 27.82 22.73
CA PRO A 48 -8.02 29.25 22.52
C PRO A 48 -9.37 29.46 21.79
N LYS A 49 -10.22 30.32 22.36
CA LYS A 49 -11.62 30.59 21.95
C LYS A 49 -11.81 31.35 20.61
N PHE A 50 -10.80 31.40 19.74
CA PHE A 50 -10.85 32.23 18.52
C PHE A 50 -10.95 31.36 17.26
N TYR A 51 -12.10 31.38 16.59
CA TYR A 51 -12.35 30.71 15.31
C TYR A 51 -12.49 31.75 14.18
N PRO A 52 -11.84 31.57 13.02
CA PRO A 52 -12.09 32.39 11.83
C PRO A 52 -13.50 32.11 11.26
N ALA A 53 -14.18 33.14 10.75
CA ALA A 53 -15.57 33.08 10.29
C ALA A 53 -15.78 32.27 9.00
N ASP A 54 -14.71 31.99 8.25
CA ASP A 54 -14.74 31.10 7.10
C ASP A 54 -14.34 29.68 7.53
N ASP A 55 -15.36 28.84 7.68
CA ASP A 55 -15.23 27.44 8.08
C ASP A 55 -14.75 26.59 6.88
N VAL A 56 -13.49 26.78 6.47
CA VAL A 56 -12.88 25.98 5.40
C VAL A 56 -12.61 24.59 5.95
N LYS A 57 -13.56 23.67 5.70
CA LYS A 57 -13.45 22.27 6.09
C LYS A 57 -12.08 21.71 5.69
N PRO A 58 -11.21 21.33 6.64
CA PRO A 58 -9.89 20.79 6.30
C PRO A 58 -10.09 19.52 5.47
N ARG A 59 -9.38 19.44 4.35
CA ARG A 59 -9.39 18.23 3.52
C ARG A 59 -8.88 17.06 4.37
N THR A 60 -9.74 16.07 4.58
CA THR A 60 -9.38 14.84 5.27
C THR A 60 -8.19 14.19 4.57
N ALA A 61 -7.16 13.80 5.32
CA ALA A 61 -5.99 13.13 4.76
C ALA A 61 -6.42 11.87 4.01
N SER A 62 -6.16 11.85 2.70
CA SER A 62 -6.51 10.71 1.86
C SER A 62 -5.69 9.49 2.29
N THR A 63 -6.36 8.43 2.75
CA THR A 63 -5.73 7.15 3.12
C THR A 63 -5.25 6.35 1.90
N ARG A 64 -5.48 6.85 0.68
CA ARG A 64 -5.19 6.14 -0.55
C ARG A 64 -3.70 6.15 -0.86
N LYS A 65 -2.99 5.13 -0.35
CA LYS A 65 -1.63 4.82 -0.79
C LYS A 65 -1.66 4.30 -2.24
N PRO A 66 -0.76 4.74 -3.13
CA PRO A 66 -0.64 4.16 -4.47
C PRO A 66 -0.27 2.69 -4.32
N LYS A 67 -1.21 1.81 -4.67
CA LYS A 67 -0.98 0.37 -4.72
C LYS A 67 -0.44 0.04 -6.12
N PRO A 68 0.63 -0.76 -6.23
CA PRO A 68 1.08 -1.23 -7.53
C PRO A 68 -0.06 -1.97 -8.22
N THR A 69 -0.22 -1.73 -9.52
CA THR A 69 -1.23 -2.39 -10.34
C THR A 69 -0.90 -3.88 -10.44
N LYS A 70 -1.90 -4.75 -10.26
CA LYS A 70 -1.68 -6.19 -10.44
C LYS A 70 -1.65 -6.49 -11.93
N LEU A 71 -0.56 -7.09 -12.41
CA LEU A 71 -0.45 -7.52 -13.80
C LEU A 71 -1.16 -8.86 -14.00
N ARG A 72 -1.64 -9.09 -15.22
CA ARG A 72 -2.12 -10.40 -15.68
C ARG A 72 -0.93 -11.33 -15.88
N SER A 73 -1.12 -12.63 -15.70
CA SER A 73 -0.06 -13.64 -15.85
C SER A 73 0.58 -13.67 -17.24
N THR A 74 -0.16 -13.26 -18.27
CA THR A 74 0.32 -13.21 -19.66
C THR A 74 1.30 -12.06 -19.93
N ILE A 75 1.42 -11.10 -19.01
CA ILE A 75 2.29 -9.93 -19.16
C ILE A 75 3.62 -10.27 -18.47
N THR A 76 4.49 -10.95 -19.21
CA THR A 76 5.83 -11.30 -18.78
C THR A 76 6.87 -10.36 -19.40
N PRO A 77 8.02 -10.13 -18.74
CA PRO A 77 9.11 -9.37 -19.37
C PRO A 77 9.49 -10.00 -20.71
N GLY A 78 9.58 -9.19 -21.76
CA GLY A 78 9.81 -9.61 -23.15
C GLY A 78 8.54 -9.75 -24.00
N THR A 79 7.34 -9.72 -23.41
CA THR A 79 6.09 -9.78 -24.18
C THR A 79 5.85 -8.48 -24.95
N VAL A 80 5.34 -8.59 -26.18
CA VAL A 80 4.92 -7.46 -27.01
C VAL A 80 3.50 -7.03 -26.62
N LEU A 81 3.35 -5.75 -26.29
CA LEU A 81 2.08 -5.12 -25.94
C LEU A 81 1.64 -4.16 -27.05
N ILE A 82 0.32 -4.00 -27.18
CA ILE A 82 -0.31 -2.92 -27.95
C ILE A 82 -0.93 -1.96 -26.95
N LEU A 83 -0.46 -0.71 -26.95
CA LEU A 83 -1.02 0.31 -26.08
C LEU A 83 -2.32 0.82 -26.70
N LEU A 84 -3.40 0.86 -25.89
CA LEU A 84 -4.71 1.33 -26.33
C LEU A 84 -4.91 2.83 -26.08
N ALA A 85 -4.16 3.40 -25.15
CA ALA A 85 -4.29 4.80 -24.74
C ALA A 85 -2.91 5.43 -24.48
N GLY A 86 -2.87 6.76 -24.53
CA GLY A 86 -1.66 7.56 -24.33
C GLY A 86 -0.92 7.86 -25.64
N ARG A 87 0.23 8.54 -25.53
CA ARG A 87 0.98 9.06 -26.69
C ARG A 87 1.45 7.98 -27.67
N TYR A 88 1.66 6.76 -27.19
CA TYR A 88 2.15 5.63 -27.96
C TYR A 88 1.06 4.60 -28.31
N MET A 89 -0.21 5.02 -28.32
CA MET A 89 -1.34 4.17 -28.71
C MET A 89 -1.16 3.59 -30.12
N GLY A 90 -1.64 2.36 -30.34
CA GLY A 90 -1.55 1.63 -31.60
C GLY A 90 -0.15 1.10 -31.96
N LYS A 91 0.88 1.42 -31.17
CA LYS A 91 2.24 0.93 -31.41
C LYS A 91 2.49 -0.41 -30.73
N ARG A 92 3.31 -1.26 -31.37
CA ARG A 92 3.84 -2.50 -30.80
C ARG A 92 5.08 -2.20 -29.96
N VAL A 93 5.08 -2.62 -28.70
CA VAL A 93 6.12 -2.23 -27.75
C VAL A 93 6.51 -3.40 -26.85
N VAL A 94 7.77 -3.50 -26.44
CA VAL A 94 8.27 -4.61 -25.61
C VAL A 94 8.24 -4.25 -24.12
N PHE A 95 7.60 -5.07 -23.30
CA PHE A 95 7.56 -4.89 -21.84
C PHE A 95 8.86 -5.33 -21.18
N LEU A 96 9.44 -4.50 -20.30
CA LEU A 96 10.67 -4.83 -19.59
C LEU A 96 10.42 -5.22 -18.13
N LYS A 97 9.83 -4.31 -17.35
CA LYS A 97 9.54 -4.52 -15.92
C LYS A 97 8.50 -3.55 -15.41
N GLN A 98 7.88 -3.88 -14.28
CA GLN A 98 7.01 -2.95 -13.58
C GLN A 98 7.83 -2.05 -12.63
N LEU A 99 7.55 -0.75 -12.63
CA LEU A 99 8.15 0.21 -11.70
C LEU A 99 7.45 0.16 -10.34
N LYS A 100 8.13 0.65 -9.30
CA LYS A 100 7.59 0.77 -7.93
C LYS A 100 6.32 1.63 -7.85
N SER A 101 6.13 2.55 -8.81
CA SER A 101 4.93 3.37 -8.96
C SER A 101 3.71 2.60 -9.51
N GLY A 102 3.91 1.40 -10.06
CA GLY A 102 2.87 0.61 -10.73
C GLY A 102 2.78 0.84 -12.24
N LEU A 103 3.62 1.68 -12.81
CA LEU A 103 3.71 1.86 -14.27
C LEU A 103 4.57 0.78 -14.93
N LEU A 104 4.34 0.55 -16.22
CA LEU A 104 5.12 -0.39 -17.03
C LEU A 104 6.32 0.35 -17.63
N LEU A 105 7.53 -0.21 -17.46
CA LEU A 105 8.69 0.19 -18.24
C LEU A 105 8.66 -0.55 -19.57
N ILE A 106 8.66 0.20 -20.66
CA ILE A 106 8.42 -0.33 -22.00
C ILE A 106 9.47 0.26 -22.96
N SER A 107 9.99 -0.55 -23.88
CA SER A 107 10.98 -0.14 -24.89
C SER A 107 10.42 -0.28 -26.30
N GLY A 108 10.54 0.77 -27.11
CA GLY A 108 10.22 0.74 -28.54
C GLY A 108 11.44 0.36 -29.38
N LEU A 109 11.28 -0.55 -30.34
CA LEU A 109 12.36 -1.00 -31.23
C LEU A 109 12.75 0.04 -32.30
N SER A 110 11.99 1.14 -32.45
CA SER A 110 12.19 2.10 -33.53
C SER A 110 12.92 3.37 -33.08
N ARG A 111 13.81 3.88 -33.95
CA ARG A 111 14.59 5.11 -33.80
C ARG A 111 13.73 6.37 -33.52
N SER A 112 12.43 6.33 -33.86
CA SER A 112 11.44 7.39 -33.64
C SER A 112 10.63 7.24 -32.34
N MET A 113 10.83 6.14 -31.60
CA MET A 113 10.13 5.81 -30.36
C MET A 113 11.10 5.90 -29.19
N VAL A 114 11.79 7.03 -29.07
CA VAL A 114 12.48 7.38 -27.83
C VAL A 114 11.40 7.62 -26.78
N CYS A 115 11.16 6.62 -25.94
CA CYS A 115 10.30 6.74 -24.78
C CYS A 115 11.12 7.45 -23.70
N GLN A 116 11.24 8.78 -23.80
CA GLN A 116 11.80 9.58 -22.72
C GLN A 116 10.87 9.45 -21.51
N PHE A 117 11.31 8.66 -20.53
CA PHE A 117 10.80 8.74 -19.16
C PHE A 117 11.28 10.08 -18.58
N ALA A 118 10.52 11.15 -18.81
CA ALA A 118 10.68 12.39 -18.05
C ALA A 118 10.24 12.13 -16.62
N GLY A 119 11.20 12.22 -15.70
CA GLY A 119 10.96 12.29 -14.26
C GLY A 119 10.57 13.69 -13.84
#